data_AF-A0A642C3I8-F1
#
_entry.id   AF-A0A642C3I8-F1
#
_cell.length_a   1.000
_cell.length_b   1.000
_cell.length_c   1.000
_cell.angle_alpha   90.00
_cell.angle_beta   90.00
_cell.angle_gamma   90.00
#
_symmetry.space_group_name_H-M   'P 1'
#
loop_
_entity.id
_entity.type
_entity.pdbx_description
1 polymer ?
#
loop_
_entity_poly.entity_id
_entity_poly.type
_entity_poly.pdbx_seq_one_letter_code
_entity_poly.pdbx_strand_id
1 'polypeptide(L)'
;SLYPFIYTEEGIKMYEPLVVNGVEINNFKWDNENLTYICTDTGVDAKIEFYCPEGYLNYLGNYILQLANGQRIQLELKQKMIGKSFAMNFALSGTPIEFVYNYNMTTDCIDVPSQTVGVYQGYNVLLYPGIPGGNFYADDSAVFQGRIANTDPLTIKFTYVNNPICTLMLLVYQKTDGWYGFSTMFQDVTLIKVD
;
A
#
# COMPACT_ATOMS: atom_id res chain seq x y z
N SER A 1 18.96 3.76 -2.76
CA SER A 1 19.85 3.46 -1.63
C SER A 1 19.07 3.57 -0.34
N LEU A 2 19.30 2.67 0.62
CA LEU A 2 18.81 2.81 1.99
C LEU A 2 19.86 3.58 2.78
N TYR A 3 19.46 4.68 3.42
CA TYR A 3 20.33 5.44 4.31
C TYR A 3 19.95 5.14 5.76
N PRO A 4 20.78 4.40 6.51
CA PRO A 4 20.50 4.08 7.90
C PRO A 4 20.59 5.35 8.76
N PHE A 5 19.61 5.54 9.63
CA PHE A 5 19.57 6.62 10.61
C PHE A 5 19.10 6.09 11.97
N ILE A 6 19.42 6.82 13.03
CA ILE A 6 18.94 6.59 14.37
C ILE A 6 18.07 7.76 14.83
N TYR A 7 17.03 7.48 15.60
CA TYR A 7 16.22 8.51 16.24
C TYR A 7 17.00 9.16 17.38
N THR A 8 16.84 10.48 17.50
CA THR A 8 17.32 11.27 18.64
C THR A 8 16.13 11.91 19.36
N GLU A 9 16.37 12.59 20.49
CA GLU A 9 15.30 13.30 21.20
C GLU A 9 14.64 14.40 20.34
N GLU A 10 15.41 15.03 19.44
CA GLU A 10 14.95 16.17 18.65
C GLU A 10 14.77 15.87 17.16
N GLY A 11 15.14 14.68 16.68
CA GLY A 11 15.06 14.35 15.26
C GLY A 11 15.76 13.04 14.89
N ILE A 12 16.66 13.11 13.90
CA ILE A 12 17.40 11.95 13.40
C ILE A 12 18.88 12.26 13.25
N LYS A 13 19.70 11.22 13.34
CA LYS A 13 21.12 11.26 13.03
C LYS A 13 21.46 10.14 12.06
N MET A 14 22.23 10.44 11.02
CA MET A 14 22.68 9.43 10.08
C MET A 14 23.67 8.46 10.76
N TYR A 15 23.55 7.16 10.49
CA TYR A 15 24.49 6.17 11.03
C TYR A 15 25.87 6.35 10.39
N GLU A 16 25.89 6.61 9.09
CA GLU A 16 27.03 7.09 8.32
C GLU A 16 26.68 8.45 7.70
N PRO A 17 27.57 9.45 7.72
CA PRO A 17 27.30 10.75 7.11
C PRO A 17 26.86 10.64 5.66
N LEU A 18 25.77 11.32 5.30
CA LEU A 18 25.33 11.47 3.93
C LEU A 18 26.25 12.47 3.23
N VAL A 19 26.92 12.06 2.15
CA VAL A 19 27.73 12.97 1.33
C VAL A 19 26.88 13.49 0.16
N VAL A 20 26.51 14.77 0.20
CA VAL A 20 25.80 15.45 -0.89
C VAL A 20 26.70 16.53 -1.45
N ASN A 21 27.05 16.43 -2.75
CA ASN A 21 27.92 17.39 -3.42
C ASN A 21 29.26 17.65 -2.69
N GLY A 22 29.80 16.64 -2.00
CA GLY A 22 31.05 16.74 -1.22
C GLY A 22 30.91 17.32 0.18
N VAL A 23 29.69 17.64 0.64
CA VAL A 23 29.40 18.07 2.01
C VAL A 23 28.90 16.87 2.80
N GLU A 24 29.51 16.62 3.96
CA GLU A 24 29.04 15.61 4.92
C GLU A 24 27.86 16.18 5.73
N ILE A 25 26.77 15.42 5.78
CA ILE A 25 25.53 15.78 6.46
C ILE A 25 25.13 14.63 7.38
N ASN A 26 24.88 14.93 8.65
CA ASN A 26 24.76 13.93 9.71
C ASN A 26 23.58 14.19 10.64
N ASN A 27 23.42 15.42 11.11
CA ASN A 27 22.45 15.72 12.17
C ASN A 27 21.25 16.49 11.62
N PHE A 28 20.05 16.04 11.98
CA PHE A 28 18.81 16.71 11.62
C PHE A 28 17.86 16.84 12.81
N LYS A 29 17.22 17.99 12.91
CA LYS A 29 16.13 18.29 13.85
C LYS A 29 14.80 18.24 13.12
N TRP A 30 13.77 17.69 13.76
CA TRP A 30 12.41 17.72 13.23
C TRP A 30 11.81 19.12 13.37
N ASP A 31 11.27 19.65 12.28
CA ASP A 31 10.50 20.88 12.24
C ASP A 31 9.01 20.54 12.09
N ASN A 32 8.27 20.74 13.18
CA ASN A 32 6.83 20.48 13.23
C ASN A 32 6.01 21.43 12.34
N GLU A 33 6.49 22.65 12.10
CA GLU A 33 5.73 23.66 11.34
C GLU A 33 5.73 23.32 9.86
N ASN A 34 6.88 22.93 9.32
CA ASN A 34 7.06 22.60 7.91
C ASN A 34 7.03 21.09 7.61
N LEU A 35 6.88 20.23 8.62
CA LEU A 35 6.89 18.77 8.52
C LEU A 35 8.13 18.22 7.78
N THR A 36 9.29 18.78 8.12
CA THR A 36 10.57 18.50 7.46
C THR A 36 11.66 18.25 8.50
N TYR A 37 12.73 17.56 8.10
CA TYR A 37 13.94 17.49 8.91
C TYR A 37 14.92 18.58 8.44
N ILE A 38 15.38 19.44 9.34
CA ILE A 38 16.34 20.52 9.08
C ILE A 38 17.72 20.10 9.57
N CYS A 39 18.74 20.21 8.73
CA CYS A 39 20.11 19.92 9.12
C CYS A 39 20.60 20.90 10.19
N THR A 40 21.30 20.39 11.20
CA THR A 40 21.88 21.19 12.29
C THR A 40 23.40 21.25 12.26
N ASP A 41 24.02 20.68 11.22
CA ASP A 41 25.48 20.71 11.07
C ASP A 41 25.97 22.13 10.76
N THR A 42 27.08 22.51 11.38
CA THR A 42 27.60 23.87 11.29
C THR A 42 27.97 24.23 9.85
N GLY A 43 27.35 25.29 9.32
CA GLY A 43 27.63 25.77 7.96
C GLY A 43 26.93 24.98 6.85
N VAL A 44 25.98 24.09 7.19
CA VAL A 44 25.21 23.30 6.23
C VAL A 44 23.76 23.78 6.21
N ASP A 45 23.29 24.25 5.06
CA ASP A 45 21.86 24.55 4.80
C ASP A 45 21.26 23.42 3.97
N ALA A 46 20.67 22.44 4.66
CA ALA A 46 20.06 21.27 4.04
C ALA A 46 18.81 20.86 4.81
N LYS A 47 17.85 20.26 4.09
CA LYS A 47 16.61 19.72 4.66
C LYS A 47 16.18 18.45 3.93
N ILE A 48 15.50 17.56 4.64
CA ILE A 48 14.81 16.41 4.05
C ILE A 48 13.33 16.77 4.01
N GLU A 49 12.89 17.22 2.84
CA GLU A 49 11.48 17.56 2.60
C GLU A 49 10.67 16.32 2.28
N PHE A 50 9.45 16.28 2.81
CA PHE A 50 8.47 15.32 2.34
C PHE A 50 8.06 15.67 0.91
N TYR A 51 8.12 14.68 0.02
CA TYR A 51 7.63 14.79 -1.35
C TYR A 51 6.33 13.97 -1.51
N CYS A 52 5.24 14.64 -1.86
CA CYS A 52 4.00 13.99 -2.29
C CYS A 52 3.99 13.91 -3.83
N PRO A 53 3.97 12.71 -4.44
CA PRO A 53 3.89 12.60 -5.89
C PRO A 53 2.60 13.21 -6.44
N GLU A 54 2.66 13.97 -7.54
CA GLU A 54 1.49 14.64 -8.12
C GLU A 54 0.34 13.67 -8.44
N GLY A 55 0.67 12.50 -8.98
CA GLY A 55 -0.31 11.47 -9.34
C GLY A 55 -1.02 10.80 -8.15
N TYR A 56 -0.47 10.91 -6.93
CA TYR A 56 -1.04 10.29 -5.72
C TYR A 56 -2.47 10.78 -5.48
N LEU A 57 -2.72 12.09 -5.62
CA LEU A 57 -4.03 12.68 -5.32
C LEU A 57 -5.13 12.21 -6.29
N ASN A 58 -4.76 11.76 -7.50
CA ASN A 58 -5.71 11.29 -8.51
C ASN A 58 -6.49 10.05 -8.08
N TYR A 59 -5.96 9.28 -7.12
CA TYR A 59 -6.57 8.03 -6.68
C TYR A 59 -7.55 8.20 -5.53
N LEU A 60 -7.56 9.32 -4.82
CA LEU A 60 -8.53 9.56 -3.74
C LEU A 60 -9.96 9.70 -4.29
N GLY A 61 -10.94 9.21 -3.52
CA GLY A 61 -12.36 9.41 -3.80
C GLY A 61 -13.19 8.12 -3.76
N ASN A 62 -14.38 8.20 -4.34
CA ASN A 62 -15.35 7.11 -4.37
C ASN A 62 -15.09 6.17 -5.55
N TYR A 63 -15.28 4.88 -5.32
CA TYR A 63 -15.09 3.82 -6.31
C TYR A 63 -16.21 2.79 -6.25
N ILE A 64 -16.38 2.10 -7.37
CA ILE A 64 -17.07 0.83 -7.45
C ILE A 64 -16.01 -0.25 -7.61
N LEU A 65 -15.93 -1.15 -6.64
CA LEU A 65 -15.22 -2.41 -6.77
C LEU A 65 -16.14 -3.41 -7.47
N GLN A 66 -15.76 -3.82 -8.68
CA GLN A 66 -16.46 -4.78 -9.51
C GLN A 66 -15.67 -6.10 -9.58
N LEU A 67 -16.40 -7.22 -9.49
CA LEU A 67 -15.86 -8.58 -9.56
C LEU A 67 -16.33 -9.32 -10.82
N ALA A 68 -15.63 -10.41 -11.17
CA ALA A 68 -15.96 -11.28 -12.30
C ALA A 68 -17.42 -11.79 -12.28
N ASN A 69 -17.97 -12.05 -11.09
CA ASN A 69 -19.33 -12.53 -10.91
C ASN A 69 -20.41 -11.43 -11.06
N GLY A 70 -20.02 -10.20 -11.42
CA GLY A 70 -20.92 -9.06 -11.59
C GLY A 70 -21.25 -8.33 -10.29
N GLN A 71 -20.75 -8.77 -9.13
CA GLN A 71 -20.93 -8.06 -7.87
C GLN A 71 -20.25 -6.68 -7.94
N ARG A 72 -20.92 -5.67 -7.40
CA ARG A 72 -20.47 -4.28 -7.34
C ARG A 72 -20.60 -3.76 -5.92
N ILE A 73 -19.52 -3.20 -5.38
CA ILE A 73 -19.45 -2.68 -4.01
C ILE A 73 -18.98 -1.23 -4.07
N GLN A 74 -19.77 -0.31 -3.52
CA GLN A 74 -19.39 1.10 -3.41
C GLN A 74 -18.49 1.30 -2.19
N LEU A 75 -17.33 1.91 -2.41
CA LEU A 75 -16.28 2.04 -1.43
C LEU A 75 -15.54 3.37 -1.63
N GLU A 76 -14.90 3.87 -0.58
CA GLU A 76 -14.09 5.08 -0.63
C GLU A 76 -12.61 4.71 -0.45
N LEU A 77 -11.75 5.21 -1.34
CA LEU A 77 -10.30 5.08 -1.22
C LEU A 77 -9.76 6.33 -0.51
N LYS A 78 -9.36 6.16 0.76
CA LYS A 78 -8.89 7.23 1.64
C LYS A 78 -7.38 7.26 1.74
N GLN A 79 -6.82 8.43 2.00
CA GLN A 79 -5.42 8.54 2.40
C GLN A 79 -5.17 7.73 3.68
N LYS A 80 -4.16 6.85 3.64
CA LYS A 80 -3.63 6.16 4.83
C LYS A 80 -2.29 6.76 5.25
N MET A 81 -1.38 6.95 4.28
CA MET A 81 -0.13 7.68 4.46
C MET A 81 0.07 8.59 3.25
N ILE A 82 0.15 9.89 3.50
CA ILE A 82 0.29 10.91 2.46
C ILE A 82 1.44 10.56 1.50
N GLY A 83 1.18 10.67 0.20
CA GLY A 83 2.15 10.37 -0.86
C GLY A 83 2.57 8.91 -1.01
N LYS A 84 2.05 7.99 -0.18
CA LYS A 84 2.52 6.60 -0.14
C LYS A 84 1.43 5.55 -0.22
N SER A 85 0.34 5.69 0.53
CA SER A 85 -0.66 4.63 0.60
C SER A 85 -2.07 5.10 0.90
N PHE A 86 -3.01 4.26 0.48
CA PHE A 86 -4.43 4.43 0.62
C PHE A 86 -5.05 3.26 1.40
N ALA A 87 -6.23 3.47 1.95
CA ALA A 87 -7.02 2.43 2.60
C ALA A 87 -8.45 2.43 2.04
N MET A 88 -8.96 1.22 1.80
CA MET A 88 -10.35 0.96 1.50
C MET A 88 -10.91 0.06 2.60
N ASN A 89 -11.97 0.49 3.27
CA ASN A 89 -12.55 -0.21 4.41
C ASN A 89 -13.94 -0.74 4.05
N PHE A 90 -14.20 -2.01 4.37
CA PHE A 90 -15.50 -2.65 4.16
C PHE A 90 -15.73 -3.80 5.15
N ALA A 91 -16.91 -4.40 5.13
CA ALA A 91 -17.23 -5.55 5.97
C ALA A 91 -17.55 -6.79 5.13
N LEU A 92 -16.96 -7.93 5.50
CA LEU A 92 -17.27 -9.25 4.96
C LEU A 92 -18.02 -10.07 5.99
N SER A 93 -19.32 -10.30 5.76
CA SER A 93 -20.18 -11.04 6.69
C SER A 93 -20.08 -10.50 8.14
N GLY A 94 -20.02 -9.18 8.29
CA GLY A 94 -19.88 -8.49 9.58
C GLY A 94 -18.44 -8.35 10.09
N THR A 95 -17.45 -8.95 9.42
CA THR A 95 -16.03 -8.83 9.76
C THR A 95 -15.45 -7.56 9.12
N PRO A 96 -14.91 -6.60 9.89
CA PRO A 96 -14.24 -5.43 9.32
C PRO A 96 -12.96 -5.84 8.57
N ILE A 97 -12.77 -5.27 7.39
CA ILE A 97 -11.66 -5.52 6.48
C ILE A 97 -11.11 -4.18 5.98
N GLU A 98 -9.80 -4.02 6.03
CA GLU A 98 -9.05 -2.91 5.44
C GLU A 98 -8.13 -3.44 4.34
N PHE A 99 -8.31 -2.96 3.11
CA PHE A 99 -7.35 -3.16 2.02
C PHE A 99 -6.47 -1.92 1.93
N VAL A 100 -5.16 -2.12 2.09
CA VAL A 100 -4.15 -1.09 1.89
C VAL A 100 -3.60 -1.18 0.46
N TYR A 101 -3.58 -0.03 -0.21
CA TYR A 101 -3.01 0.12 -1.55
C TYR A 101 -1.78 1.00 -1.45
N ASN A 102 -0.68 0.61 -2.10
CA ASN A 102 0.53 1.42 -2.18
C ASN A 102 0.55 2.19 -3.49
N TYR A 103 0.88 3.48 -3.44
CA TYR A 103 1.16 4.25 -4.64
C TYR A 103 2.53 3.86 -5.21
N ASN A 104 2.54 3.39 -6.44
CA ASN A 104 3.73 3.01 -7.18
C ASN A 104 4.14 4.15 -8.11
N MET A 105 5.16 4.90 -7.70
CA MET A 105 5.71 6.03 -8.46
C MET A 105 6.31 5.62 -9.82
N THR A 106 6.70 4.35 -9.99
CA THR A 106 7.29 3.88 -11.26
C THR A 106 6.23 3.68 -12.33
N THR A 107 5.05 3.20 -11.93
CA THR A 107 3.93 2.93 -12.84
C THR A 107 2.85 4.01 -12.79
N ASP A 108 3.00 5.00 -11.91
CA ASP A 108 2.00 6.03 -11.60
C ASP A 108 0.60 5.44 -11.34
N CYS A 109 0.54 4.36 -10.54
CA CYS A 109 -0.68 3.62 -10.25
C CYS A 109 -0.65 3.07 -8.82
N ILE A 110 -1.74 2.43 -8.38
CA ILE A 110 -1.85 1.80 -7.07
C ILE A 110 -1.68 0.28 -7.17
N ASP A 111 -0.93 -0.29 -6.23
CA ASP A 111 -0.68 -1.73 -6.10
C ASP A 111 -1.25 -2.26 -4.79
N VAL A 112 -1.61 -3.54 -4.76
CA VAL A 112 -2.10 -4.22 -3.55
C VAL A 112 -1.08 -5.29 -3.12
N PRO A 113 -0.31 -5.05 -2.05
CA PRO A 113 0.56 -6.08 -1.50
C PRO A 113 -0.26 -7.14 -0.76
N SER A 114 0.31 -8.34 -0.62
CA SER A 114 -0.13 -9.30 0.38
C SER A 114 -0.01 -8.67 1.76
N GLN A 115 -1.03 -8.86 2.59
CA GLN A 115 -1.17 -8.11 3.83
C GLN A 115 -2.18 -8.76 4.77
N THR A 116 -2.08 -8.45 6.07
CA THR A 116 -3.16 -8.68 7.02
C THR A 116 -4.23 -7.61 6.80
N VAL A 117 -5.45 -8.03 6.48
CA VAL A 117 -6.58 -7.14 6.17
C VAL A 117 -7.61 -7.06 7.29
N GLY A 118 -7.53 -7.91 8.32
CA GLY A 118 -8.48 -7.91 9.42
C GLY A 118 -8.29 -9.10 10.36
N VAL A 119 -9.26 -9.29 11.26
CA VAL A 119 -9.27 -10.40 12.22
C VAL A 119 -10.63 -11.09 12.19
N TYR A 120 -10.63 -12.41 12.01
CA TYR A 120 -11.84 -13.25 12.01
C TYR A 120 -11.71 -14.36 13.04
N GLN A 121 -12.66 -14.43 13.98
CA GLN A 121 -12.67 -15.42 15.08
C GLN A 121 -11.34 -15.49 15.86
N GLY A 122 -10.65 -14.35 16.01
CA GLY A 122 -9.35 -14.25 16.70
C GLY A 122 -8.13 -14.58 15.82
N TYR A 123 -8.32 -14.89 14.53
CA TYR A 123 -7.24 -15.17 13.59
C TYR A 123 -7.04 -14.03 12.60
N ASN A 124 -5.79 -13.72 12.27
CA ASN A 124 -5.45 -12.76 11.23
C ASN A 124 -6.00 -13.25 9.88
N VAL A 125 -6.68 -12.35 9.17
CA VAL A 125 -7.11 -12.55 7.78
C VAL A 125 -6.03 -11.97 6.87
N LEU A 126 -5.46 -12.82 6.03
CA LEU A 126 -4.37 -12.54 5.11
C LEU A 126 -4.90 -12.51 3.68
N LEU A 127 -4.45 -11.52 2.90
CA LEU A 127 -4.67 -11.42 1.47
C LEU A 127 -3.49 -12.05 0.73
N TYR A 128 -3.76 -13.06 -0.12
CA TYR A 128 -2.75 -13.70 -0.96
C TYR A 128 -3.24 -13.92 -2.40
N PRO A 129 -2.32 -14.12 -3.36
CA PRO A 129 -2.68 -14.55 -4.70
C PRO A 129 -3.22 -15.97 -4.73
N GLY A 130 -4.34 -16.14 -5.40
CA GLY A 130 -5.02 -17.42 -5.55
C GLY A 130 -4.66 -18.15 -6.84
N ILE A 131 -4.96 -19.43 -6.84
CA ILE A 131 -4.89 -20.33 -7.99
C ILE A 131 -6.28 -20.93 -8.17
N PRO A 132 -6.79 -21.07 -9.40
CA PRO A 132 -8.05 -21.78 -9.65
C PRO A 132 -8.09 -23.13 -8.93
N GLY A 133 -9.21 -23.42 -8.26
CA GLY A 133 -9.38 -24.63 -7.43
C GLY A 133 -9.09 -24.45 -5.93
N GLY A 134 -8.82 -23.22 -5.46
CA GLY A 134 -8.75 -22.89 -4.03
C GLY A 134 -7.35 -22.97 -3.41
N ASN A 135 -6.32 -23.25 -4.22
CA ASN A 135 -4.92 -23.11 -3.80
C ASN A 135 -4.47 -21.65 -3.82
N PHE A 136 -3.35 -21.34 -3.17
CA PHE A 136 -2.83 -19.97 -3.09
C PHE A 136 -1.32 -19.94 -2.91
N TYR A 137 -0.73 -18.77 -3.16
CA TYR A 137 0.67 -18.46 -2.89
C TYR A 137 0.77 -17.78 -1.52
N ALA A 138 1.17 -18.52 -0.49
CA ALA A 138 1.41 -18.00 0.85
C ALA A 138 2.73 -17.21 0.91
N ASP A 139 2.77 -16.07 0.23
CA ASP A 139 3.97 -15.25 0.04
C ASP A 139 3.69 -13.81 0.48
N ASP A 140 4.27 -13.40 1.61
CA ASP A 140 4.12 -12.05 2.15
C ASP A 140 4.76 -10.97 1.27
N SER A 141 5.59 -11.37 0.29
CA SER A 141 6.17 -10.47 -0.70
C SER A 141 5.35 -10.36 -1.98
N ALA A 142 4.27 -11.13 -2.13
CA ALA A 142 3.45 -11.06 -3.34
C ALA A 142 2.73 -9.71 -3.48
N VAL A 143 2.66 -9.21 -4.71
CA VAL A 143 2.01 -7.93 -5.04
C VAL A 143 1.10 -8.11 -6.25
N PHE A 144 -0.12 -7.60 -6.13
CA PHE A 144 -0.99 -7.35 -7.27
C PHE A 144 -0.73 -5.95 -7.81
N GLN A 145 -0.16 -5.88 -9.02
CA GLN A 145 0.09 -4.62 -9.68
C GLN A 145 -1.20 -4.07 -10.27
N GLY A 146 -1.51 -2.80 -9.99
CA GLY A 146 -2.60 -2.09 -10.65
C GLY A 146 -2.21 -1.58 -12.03
N ARG A 147 -3.16 -1.59 -12.96
CA ARG A 147 -3.01 -1.08 -14.32
C ARG A 147 -4.23 -0.28 -14.72
N ILE A 148 -4.01 0.94 -15.18
CA ILE A 148 -5.07 1.79 -15.73
C ILE A 148 -5.60 1.13 -17.01
N ALA A 149 -6.87 0.76 -17.00
CA ALA A 149 -7.59 0.20 -18.14
C ALA A 149 -8.40 1.25 -18.90
N ASN A 150 -8.79 2.34 -18.23
CA ASN A 150 -9.48 3.48 -18.81
C ASN A 150 -9.21 4.72 -17.94
N THR A 151 -9.26 5.92 -18.51
CA THR A 151 -9.03 7.18 -17.77
C THR A 151 -10.31 7.96 -17.49
N ASP A 152 -11.41 7.67 -18.21
CA ASP A 152 -12.69 8.36 -18.06
C ASP A 152 -13.88 7.39 -18.27
N PRO A 153 -14.49 6.86 -17.19
CA PRO A 153 -14.04 7.00 -15.80
C PRO A 153 -12.73 6.23 -15.56
N LEU A 154 -11.90 6.72 -14.62
CA LEU A 154 -10.67 6.05 -14.21
C LEU A 154 -10.98 4.61 -13.78
N THR A 155 -10.41 3.63 -14.47
CA THR A 155 -10.63 2.21 -14.23
C THR A 155 -9.29 1.52 -14.03
N ILE A 156 -9.15 0.74 -12.96
CA ILE A 156 -7.90 0.06 -12.57
C ILE A 156 -8.18 -1.43 -12.43
N LYS A 157 -7.35 -2.25 -13.07
CA LYS A 157 -7.36 -3.72 -12.96
C LYS A 157 -6.09 -4.22 -12.28
N PHE A 158 -6.19 -5.37 -11.62
CA PHE A 158 -5.10 -5.91 -10.81
C PHE A 158 -4.68 -7.30 -11.28
N THR A 159 -3.38 -7.54 -11.38
CA THR A 159 -2.80 -8.86 -11.73
C THR A 159 -1.60 -9.15 -10.83
N TYR A 160 -1.41 -10.41 -10.45
CA TYR A 160 -0.25 -10.81 -9.66
C TYR A 160 1.05 -10.65 -10.46
N VAL A 161 2.05 -9.95 -9.92
CA VAL A 161 3.30 -9.61 -10.63
C VAL A 161 4.04 -10.85 -11.15
N ASN A 162 4.13 -11.92 -10.35
CA ASN A 162 4.89 -13.12 -10.74
C ASN A 162 4.08 -14.08 -11.63
N ASN A 163 2.78 -13.85 -11.79
CA ASN A 163 1.91 -14.59 -12.71
C ASN A 163 0.80 -13.65 -13.22
N PRO A 164 1.03 -12.89 -14.30
CA PRO A 164 0.10 -11.88 -14.79
C PRO A 164 -1.28 -12.40 -15.26
N ILE A 165 -1.44 -13.72 -15.39
CA ILE A 165 -2.74 -14.35 -15.70
C ILE A 165 -3.57 -14.52 -14.41
N CYS A 166 -2.94 -14.49 -13.24
CA CYS A 166 -3.63 -14.56 -11.95
C CYS A 166 -4.23 -13.21 -11.57
N THR A 167 -5.55 -13.18 -11.49
CA THR A 167 -6.38 -12.05 -11.03
C THR A 167 -7.15 -12.39 -9.74
N LEU A 168 -6.90 -13.57 -9.18
CA LEU A 168 -7.62 -14.10 -8.03
C LEU A 168 -6.95 -13.62 -6.73
N MET A 169 -7.65 -12.79 -5.96
CA MET A 169 -7.28 -12.36 -4.61
C MET A 169 -8.04 -13.22 -3.60
N LEU A 170 -7.33 -13.92 -2.70
CA LEU A 170 -7.94 -14.77 -1.68
C LEU A 170 -7.72 -14.19 -0.30
N LEU A 171 -8.79 -14.19 0.51
CA LEU A 171 -8.69 -13.95 1.94
C LEU A 171 -8.72 -15.28 2.68
N VAL A 172 -7.62 -15.56 3.38
CA VAL A 172 -7.44 -16.77 4.19
C VAL A 172 -7.14 -16.37 5.62
N TYR A 173 -7.44 -17.22 6.60
CA TYR A 173 -7.03 -17.01 7.99
C TYR A 173 -6.29 -18.23 8.50
N GLN A 174 -5.17 -18.03 9.17
CA GLN A 174 -4.35 -19.13 9.69
C GLN A 174 -4.83 -19.52 11.08
N LYS A 175 -5.20 -20.80 11.25
CA LYS A 175 -5.60 -21.36 12.54
C LYS A 175 -4.37 -21.77 13.37
N THR A 176 -4.55 -21.98 14.67
CA THR A 176 -3.49 -22.37 15.60
C THR A 176 -2.85 -23.74 15.30
N ASP A 177 -3.54 -24.59 14.55
CA ASP A 177 -3.05 -25.90 14.10
C ASP A 177 -2.19 -25.82 12.83
N GLY A 178 -1.92 -24.61 12.32
CA GLY A 178 -1.14 -24.36 11.12
C GLY A 178 -1.94 -24.47 9.82
N TRP A 179 -3.22 -24.86 9.87
CA TRP A 179 -4.07 -24.93 8.68
C TRP A 179 -4.67 -23.57 8.33
N TYR A 180 -4.85 -23.34 7.04
CA TYR A 180 -5.56 -22.17 6.55
C TYR A 180 -7.05 -22.46 6.42
N GLY A 181 -7.87 -21.61 7.02
CA GLY A 181 -9.28 -21.47 6.70
C GLY A 181 -9.48 -20.48 5.56
N PHE A 182 -10.49 -20.73 4.73
CA PHE A 182 -10.87 -19.85 3.64
C PHE A 182 -11.99 -18.91 4.07
N SER A 183 -11.87 -17.61 3.77
CA SER A 183 -12.89 -16.60 4.06
C SER A 183 -13.64 -16.19 2.80
N THR A 184 -12.95 -15.65 1.79
CA THR A 184 -13.58 -15.19 0.55
C THR A 184 -12.59 -15.12 -0.62
N MET A 185 -13.12 -14.99 -1.82
CA MET A 185 -12.37 -14.78 -3.06
C MET A 185 -12.89 -13.56 -3.82
N PHE A 186 -11.95 -12.82 -4.41
CA PHE A 186 -12.22 -11.75 -5.35
C PHE A 186 -11.51 -12.07 -6.66
N GLN A 187 -12.29 -12.30 -7.71
CA GLN A 187 -11.75 -12.58 -9.04
C GLN A 187 -11.99 -11.39 -9.96
N ASP A 188 -10.98 -11.08 -10.80
CA ASP A 188 -11.00 -9.98 -11.76
C ASP A 188 -11.40 -8.63 -11.13
N VAL A 189 -10.78 -8.32 -10.00
CA VAL A 189 -11.01 -7.06 -9.28
C VAL A 189 -10.76 -5.88 -10.20
N THR A 190 -11.79 -5.07 -10.38
CA THR A 190 -11.75 -3.82 -11.13
C THR A 190 -12.25 -2.69 -10.24
N LEU A 191 -11.43 -1.65 -10.05
CA LEU A 191 -11.86 -0.42 -9.40
C LEU A 191 -12.28 0.59 -10.48
N ILE A 192 -13.49 1.13 -10.37
CA ILE A 192 -14.03 2.15 -11.27
C ILE A 192 -14.29 3.40 -10.44
N LYS A 193 -13.58 4.50 -10.72
CA LYS A 193 -13.78 5.76 -10.00
C LYS A 193 -15.16 6.33 -10.31
N VAL A 194 -15.79 6.88 -9.29
CA VAL A 194 -17.07 7.58 -9.37
C VAL A 194 -16.80 9.05 -9.07
N ASP A 195 -17.22 9.92 -9.97
CA ASP A 195 -17.17 11.38 -9.79
C ASP A 195 -18.14 11.86 -8.70
#